data_AF-A0A971AAG1-F1
#
_entry.id   AF-A0A971AAG1-F1
#
_cell.length_a   1.000
_cell.length_b   1.000
_cell.length_c   1.000
_cell.angle_alpha   90.00
_cell.angle_beta   90.00
_cell.angle_gamma   90.00
#
_symmetry.space_group_name_H-M   'P 1'
#
loop_
_entity.id
_entity.type
_entity.pdbx_description
1 polymer ?
#
loop_
_entity_poly.entity_id
_entity_poly.type
_entity_poly.pdbx_seq_one_letter_code
_entity_poly.pdbx_strand_id
1 'polypeptide(L)'
;MTQRPDVEYQVVLLDTEEVNAMSLPGGYVCVTRGLFGTVESIHELAGVLAHEMAHNCTYDALNEAKRAQELTLPVLAAMIAAMVTGGRTGTAAVAEAGIVVAQGILSTYSVEVESRADKNGVSYLLKCGAYNPVGMLTFMERLAAEERSRPQITMGIYQTHPLSVDRVTAIADQLAAAGTLINRRAVTKWNPPQITEGNLGEQPVQVLSLWGQDLLTFNWAPPGSDLAQRGETMVQRLTDLLAAGAEGWEFAGNLTDGGAVIEARGVEAIRLYPQDASLRGVPMSELLTEVQQALDSAFFTERLKRRY
;
A
#
# COMPACT_ATOMS: atom_id res chain seq x y z
N MET A 1 18.25 1.30 -12.04
CA MET A 1 18.43 1.51 -13.50
C MET A 1 17.55 0.54 -14.25
N THR A 2 16.86 1.01 -15.29
CA THR A 2 16.02 0.18 -16.17
C THR A 2 16.89 -0.63 -17.15
N GLN A 3 16.27 -1.48 -17.97
CA GLN A 3 16.97 -2.21 -19.04
C GLN A 3 17.35 -1.33 -20.25
N ARG A 4 16.86 -0.07 -20.31
CA ARG A 4 17.21 0.92 -21.33
C ARG A 4 17.81 2.18 -20.70
N PRO A 5 19.11 2.15 -20.33
CA PRO A 5 19.78 3.31 -19.73
C PRO A 5 20.01 4.46 -20.72
N ASP A 6 19.86 4.20 -22.02
CA ASP A 6 19.96 5.14 -23.13
C ASP A 6 18.73 6.05 -23.26
N VAL A 7 17.64 5.76 -22.55
CA VAL A 7 16.42 6.55 -22.61
C VAL A 7 16.25 7.42 -21.38
N GLU A 8 16.08 8.71 -21.62
CA GLU A 8 15.68 9.68 -20.63
C GLU A 8 14.18 9.58 -20.38
N TYR A 9 13.80 9.28 -19.13
CA TYR A 9 12.40 9.14 -18.75
C TYR A 9 11.82 10.47 -18.31
N GLN A 10 10.63 10.80 -18.82
CA GLN A 10 9.89 12.00 -18.45
C GLN A 10 8.53 11.62 -17.90
N VAL A 11 8.24 12.04 -16.67
CA VAL A 11 6.94 11.84 -16.04
C VAL A 11 6.05 13.05 -16.33
N VAL A 12 4.90 12.80 -16.95
CA VAL A 12 3.92 13.83 -17.33
C VAL A 12 2.67 13.69 -16.48
N LEU A 13 2.26 14.77 -15.81
CA LEU A 13 1.02 14.80 -15.05
C LEU A 13 -0.14 15.25 -15.93
N LEU A 14 -1.18 14.42 -16.03
CA LEU A 14 -2.42 14.72 -16.73
C LEU A 14 -3.48 15.17 -15.72
N ASP A 15 -4.05 16.35 -15.94
CA ASP A 15 -5.10 16.90 -15.07
C ASP A 15 -6.48 16.28 -15.39
N THR A 16 -6.68 15.05 -14.94
CA THR A 16 -7.95 14.31 -15.05
C THR A 16 -8.22 13.51 -13.77
N GLU A 17 -9.50 13.33 -13.44
CA GLU A 17 -9.96 12.55 -12.27
C GLU A 17 -9.93 11.04 -12.51
N GLU A 18 -9.74 10.61 -13.75
CA GLU A 18 -9.55 9.20 -14.06
C GLU A 18 -8.34 8.64 -13.31
N VAL A 19 -8.45 7.40 -12.81
CA VAL A 19 -7.34 6.70 -12.13
C VAL A 19 -6.59 5.91 -13.21
N ASN A 20 -5.45 6.44 -13.67
CA ASN A 20 -4.67 5.78 -14.71
C ASN A 20 -3.18 6.18 -14.70
N ALA A 21 -2.36 5.32 -15.29
CA ALA A 21 -0.99 5.61 -15.69
C ALA A 21 -0.72 4.88 -17.02
N MET A 22 0.17 5.42 -17.84
CA MET A 22 0.46 4.83 -19.15
C MET A 22 1.84 5.23 -19.66
N SER A 23 2.39 4.34 -20.48
CA SER A 23 3.70 4.52 -21.09
C SER A 23 3.59 4.79 -22.57
N LEU A 24 4.36 5.78 -23.02
CA LEU A 24 4.42 6.18 -24.41
C LEU A 24 5.83 5.98 -24.95
N PRO A 25 5.97 5.74 -26.27
CA PRO A 25 7.28 5.56 -26.87
C PRO A 25 8.22 6.74 -26.58
N GLY A 26 9.51 6.46 -26.34
CA GLY A 26 10.53 7.49 -26.14
C GLY A 26 10.75 7.95 -24.69
N GLY A 27 10.32 7.16 -23.70
CA GLY A 27 10.60 7.43 -22.27
C GLY A 27 9.51 8.22 -21.54
N TYR A 28 8.42 8.59 -22.20
CA TYR A 28 7.31 9.30 -21.56
C TYR A 28 6.44 8.35 -20.74
N VAL A 29 6.19 8.72 -19.48
CA VAL A 29 5.27 8.04 -18.57
C VAL A 29 4.23 9.07 -18.12
N CYS A 30 2.98 8.88 -18.54
CA CYS A 30 1.87 9.75 -18.17
C CYS A 30 1.17 9.20 -16.92
N VAL A 31 0.88 10.08 -15.97
CA VAL A 31 0.16 9.77 -14.74
C VAL A 31 -0.99 10.74 -14.58
N THR A 32 -2.16 10.28 -14.17
CA THR A 32 -3.31 11.16 -13.96
C THR A 32 -3.35 11.74 -12.54
N ARG A 33 -3.99 12.90 -12.36
CA ARG A 33 -4.30 13.45 -11.03
C ARG A 33 -5.15 12.48 -10.21
N GLY A 34 -6.08 11.75 -10.83
CA GLY A 34 -6.90 10.75 -10.17
C GLY A 34 -6.09 9.64 -9.49
N LEU A 35 -4.94 9.22 -10.05
CA LEU A 35 -4.08 8.20 -9.43
C LEU A 35 -3.61 8.60 -8.02
N PHE A 36 -3.37 9.88 -7.77
CA PHE A 36 -2.94 10.39 -6.46
C PHE A 36 -4.03 10.26 -5.38
N GLY A 37 -5.30 10.17 -5.79
CA GLY A 37 -6.41 9.85 -4.88
C GLY A 37 -6.47 8.36 -4.52
N THR A 38 -5.77 7.51 -5.28
CA THR A 38 -5.73 6.07 -5.04
C THR A 38 -4.46 5.66 -4.30
N VAL A 39 -3.26 6.09 -4.69
CA VAL A 39 -2.01 5.67 -4.02
C VAL A 39 -1.94 6.14 -2.56
N GLU A 40 -1.48 5.27 -1.66
CA GLU A 40 -1.38 5.56 -0.23
C GLU A 40 0.03 5.95 0.21
N SER A 41 1.04 5.68 -0.61
CA SER A 41 2.43 6.05 -0.34
C SER A 41 3.24 6.31 -1.61
N ILE A 42 4.42 6.90 -1.42
CA ILE A 42 5.41 7.06 -2.49
C ILE A 42 5.91 5.71 -3.02
N HIS A 43 5.85 4.64 -2.21
CA HIS A 43 6.28 3.30 -2.61
C HIS A 43 5.28 2.67 -3.60
N GLU A 44 3.99 2.89 -3.38
CA GLU A 44 2.95 2.48 -4.33
C GLU A 44 3.07 3.24 -5.65
N LEU A 45 3.26 4.58 -5.59
CA LEU A 45 3.47 5.38 -6.79
C LEU A 45 4.73 4.95 -7.57
N ALA A 46 5.83 4.68 -6.86
CA ALA A 46 7.04 4.13 -7.47
C ALA A 46 6.77 2.77 -8.13
N GLY A 47 5.91 1.94 -7.52
CA GLY A 47 5.42 0.70 -8.12
C GLY A 47 4.76 0.90 -9.48
N VAL A 48 3.79 1.81 -9.54
CA VAL A 48 3.09 2.16 -10.79
C VAL A 48 4.07 2.70 -11.83
N LEU A 49 4.96 3.62 -11.44
CA LEU A 49 5.96 4.17 -12.36
C LEU A 49 6.94 3.10 -12.87
N ALA A 50 7.37 2.17 -12.01
CA ALA A 50 8.28 1.10 -12.40
C ALA A 50 7.62 0.11 -13.38
N HIS A 51 6.33 -0.17 -13.18
CA HIS A 51 5.49 -0.94 -14.12
C HIS A 51 5.43 -0.27 -15.49
N GLU A 52 5.11 1.02 -15.52
CA GLU A 52 5.07 1.81 -16.75
C GLU A 52 6.45 1.85 -17.45
N MET A 53 7.51 2.15 -16.71
CA MET A 53 8.86 2.10 -17.25
C MET A 53 9.23 0.73 -17.85
N ALA A 54 8.67 -0.37 -17.32
CA ALA A 54 8.84 -1.70 -17.88
C ALA A 54 8.18 -1.84 -19.24
N HIS A 55 6.93 -1.41 -19.41
CA HIS A 55 6.26 -1.35 -20.72
C HIS A 55 7.04 -0.53 -21.74
N ASN A 56 7.63 0.59 -21.30
CA ASN A 56 8.48 1.40 -22.16
C ASN A 56 9.71 0.64 -22.65
N CYS A 57 10.39 -0.09 -21.75
CA CYS A 57 11.59 -0.86 -22.06
C CYS A 57 11.33 -1.97 -23.07
N THR A 58 10.17 -2.62 -22.98
CA THR A 58 9.76 -3.76 -23.82
C THR A 58 9.05 -3.33 -25.11
N TYR A 59 8.90 -2.03 -25.32
CA TYR A 59 8.23 -1.44 -26.48
C TYR A 59 6.77 -1.91 -26.62
N ASP A 60 6.10 -2.20 -25.50
CA ASP A 60 4.78 -2.85 -25.51
C ASP A 60 3.73 -2.03 -26.26
N ALA A 61 3.66 -0.71 -26.02
CA ALA A 61 2.77 0.19 -26.76
C ALA A 61 3.03 0.20 -28.28
N LEU A 62 4.31 0.13 -28.71
CA LEU A 62 4.65 0.07 -30.14
C LEU A 62 4.31 -1.30 -30.73
N ASN A 63 4.51 -2.38 -29.98
CA ASN A 63 4.20 -3.73 -30.43
C ASN A 63 2.69 -3.92 -30.58
N GLU A 64 1.90 -3.41 -29.64
CA GLU A 64 0.45 -3.50 -29.69
C GLU A 64 -0.13 -2.65 -30.81
N ALA A 65 0.34 -1.41 -30.96
CA ALA A 65 -0.16 -0.56 -32.01
C ALA A 65 0.28 -1.01 -33.43
N LYS A 66 1.40 -1.73 -33.55
CA LYS A 66 1.77 -2.48 -34.78
C LYS A 66 0.81 -3.64 -35.05
N ARG A 67 0.41 -4.40 -34.02
CA ARG A 67 -0.55 -5.51 -34.16
C ARG A 67 -1.93 -5.02 -34.60
N ALA A 68 -2.37 -3.89 -34.05
CA ALA A 68 -3.64 -3.26 -34.41
C ALA A 68 -3.65 -2.71 -35.85
N GLN A 69 -2.49 -2.60 -36.52
CA GLN A 69 -2.31 -1.88 -37.78
C GLN A 69 -2.67 -0.38 -37.71
N GLU A 70 -2.81 0.17 -36.50
CA GLU A 70 -3.27 1.54 -36.28
C GLU A 70 -2.12 2.55 -36.12
N LEU A 71 -0.89 2.09 -35.83
CA LEU A 71 0.25 2.99 -35.67
C LEU A 71 1.00 3.22 -36.98
N THR A 72 0.77 4.38 -37.59
CA THR A 72 1.68 4.94 -38.59
C THR A 72 2.60 5.98 -37.94
N LEU A 73 3.82 6.16 -38.46
CA LEU A 73 4.77 7.15 -37.94
C LEU A 73 4.19 8.58 -37.86
N PRO A 74 3.35 9.04 -38.82
CA PRO A 74 2.64 10.33 -38.71
C PRO A 74 1.65 10.39 -37.56
N VAL A 75 0.90 9.30 -37.30
CA VAL A 75 -0.03 9.23 -36.16
C VAL A 75 0.76 9.38 -34.88
N LEU A 76 1.84 8.58 -34.68
CA LEU A 76 2.70 8.65 -33.50
C LEU A 76 3.26 10.06 -33.24
N ALA A 77 3.73 10.75 -34.29
CA ALA A 77 4.23 12.11 -34.18
C ALA A 77 3.13 13.12 -33.77
N ALA A 78 1.92 12.96 -34.31
CA ALA A 78 0.77 13.76 -33.92
C ALA A 78 0.35 13.52 -32.46
N MET A 79 0.47 12.27 -31.96
CA MET A 79 0.22 11.92 -30.55
C MET A 79 1.11 12.75 -29.61
N ILE A 80 2.42 12.67 -29.85
CA ILE A 80 3.43 13.33 -29.01
C ILE A 80 3.22 14.84 -29.04
N ALA A 81 2.95 15.41 -30.23
CA ALA A 81 2.66 16.83 -30.39
C ALA A 81 1.39 17.26 -29.63
N ALA A 82 0.33 16.45 -29.63
CA ALA A 82 -0.91 16.75 -28.90
C ALA A 82 -0.68 16.79 -27.38
N MET A 83 0.08 15.82 -26.84
CA MET A 83 0.37 15.73 -25.41
C MET A 83 1.29 16.85 -24.92
N VAL A 84 2.35 17.16 -25.68
CA VAL A 84 3.29 18.24 -25.33
C VAL A 84 2.62 19.62 -25.38
N THR A 85 1.65 19.81 -26.27
CA THR A 85 0.97 21.10 -26.44
C THR A 85 -0.33 21.23 -25.63
N GLY A 86 -0.71 20.20 -24.87
CA GLY A 86 -1.98 20.16 -24.12
C GLY A 86 -3.22 20.29 -25.02
N GLY A 87 -3.16 19.74 -26.24
CA GLY A 87 -4.26 19.79 -27.22
C GLY A 87 -4.51 21.15 -27.87
N ARG A 88 -3.64 22.15 -27.65
CA ARG A 88 -3.85 23.55 -28.07
C ARG A 88 -3.62 23.82 -29.55
N THR A 89 -3.20 22.82 -30.34
CA THR A 89 -2.82 22.99 -31.76
C THR A 89 -3.96 22.82 -32.77
N GLY A 90 -5.19 22.49 -32.31
CA GLY A 90 -6.43 22.87 -33.01
C GLY A 90 -6.56 22.50 -34.48
N THR A 91 -6.15 21.31 -34.91
CA THR A 91 -6.46 20.79 -36.25
C THR A 91 -7.26 19.48 -36.16
N ALA A 92 -8.14 19.22 -37.13
CA ALA A 92 -8.94 17.98 -37.19
C ALA A 92 -8.07 16.71 -37.15
N ALA A 93 -6.86 16.78 -37.71
CA ALA A 93 -5.88 15.70 -37.66
C ALA A 93 -5.31 15.43 -36.25
N VAL A 94 -5.20 16.46 -35.39
CA VAL A 94 -4.78 16.31 -33.99
C VAL A 94 -5.91 15.70 -33.14
N ALA A 95 -7.17 16.04 -33.44
CA ALA A 95 -8.33 15.44 -32.79
C ALA A 95 -8.53 13.97 -33.20
N GLU A 96 -8.38 13.66 -34.49
CA GLU A 96 -8.48 12.29 -35.03
C GLU A 96 -7.30 11.42 -34.58
N ALA A 97 -6.07 11.96 -34.57
CA ALA A 97 -4.93 11.31 -33.95
C ALA A 97 -5.16 11.07 -32.44
N GLY A 98 -5.75 12.04 -31.72
CA GLY A 98 -6.13 11.89 -30.32
C GLY A 98 -7.14 10.77 -30.04
N ILE A 99 -7.99 10.44 -31.00
CA ILE A 99 -8.94 9.32 -30.91
C ILE A 99 -8.23 7.97 -31.14
N VAL A 100 -7.34 7.87 -32.13
CA VAL A 100 -6.52 6.66 -32.37
C VAL A 100 -5.52 6.42 -31.23
N VAL A 101 -4.95 7.50 -30.68
CA VAL A 101 -4.17 7.51 -29.44
C VAL A 101 -4.98 6.91 -28.31
N ALA A 102 -6.19 7.43 -28.09
CA ALA A 102 -7.06 6.91 -27.07
C ALA A 102 -7.32 5.43 -27.32
N GLN A 103 -7.66 5.00 -28.54
CA GLN A 103 -7.97 3.59 -28.84
C GLN A 103 -6.78 2.62 -28.68
N GLY A 104 -5.58 3.00 -29.12
CA GLY A 104 -4.36 2.17 -28.99
C GLY A 104 -3.69 2.24 -27.62
N ILE A 105 -3.97 3.28 -26.82
CA ILE A 105 -3.55 3.37 -25.42
C ILE A 105 -4.58 2.71 -24.50
N LEU A 106 -5.87 2.75 -24.87
CA LEU A 106 -6.96 2.02 -24.23
C LEU A 106 -6.99 0.54 -24.63
N SER A 107 -6.05 0.08 -25.47
CA SER A 107 -5.94 -1.34 -25.81
C SER A 107 -5.45 -2.11 -24.59
N THR A 108 -6.18 -3.17 -24.26
CA THR A 108 -5.87 -4.06 -23.15
C THR A 108 -4.64 -4.91 -23.45
N TYR A 109 -3.60 -4.84 -22.62
CA TYR A 109 -2.45 -5.75 -22.74
C TYR A 109 -2.83 -7.17 -22.31
N SER A 110 -2.25 -8.17 -22.97
CA SER A 110 -2.37 -9.58 -22.55
C SER A 110 -1.74 -9.80 -21.17
N VAL A 111 -2.26 -10.74 -20.39
CA VAL A 111 -1.73 -11.09 -19.05
C VAL A 111 -0.24 -11.45 -19.09
N GLU A 112 0.26 -12.02 -20.18
CA GLU A 112 1.68 -12.35 -20.36
C GLU A 112 2.57 -11.09 -20.49
N VAL A 113 2.07 -10.05 -21.15
CA VAL A 113 2.75 -8.75 -21.29
C VAL A 113 2.78 -8.06 -19.92
N GLU A 114 1.64 -8.04 -19.24
CA GLU A 114 1.49 -7.50 -17.90
C GLU A 114 2.40 -8.19 -16.87
N SER A 115 2.42 -9.52 -16.85
CA SER A 115 3.26 -10.30 -15.94
C SER A 115 4.76 -10.05 -16.17
N ARG A 116 5.15 -9.79 -17.42
CA ARG A 116 6.53 -9.38 -17.76
C ARG A 116 6.83 -7.97 -17.24
N ALA A 117 5.89 -7.03 -17.41
CA ALA A 117 6.02 -5.67 -16.91
C ALA A 117 6.13 -5.67 -15.37
N ASP A 118 5.31 -6.46 -14.68
CA ASP A 118 5.38 -6.65 -13.22
C ASP A 118 6.76 -7.11 -12.77
N LYS A 119 7.25 -8.19 -13.39
CA LYS A 119 8.54 -8.81 -13.05
C LYS A 119 9.70 -7.84 -13.24
N ASN A 120 9.65 -7.07 -14.32
CA ASN A 120 10.64 -6.04 -14.62
C ASN A 120 10.52 -4.86 -13.65
N GLY A 121 9.31 -4.40 -13.35
CA GLY A 121 9.03 -3.33 -12.40
C GLY A 121 9.57 -3.64 -11.01
N VAL A 122 9.28 -4.84 -10.47
CA VAL A 122 9.85 -5.33 -9.22
C VAL A 122 11.39 -5.35 -9.28
N SER A 123 11.96 -5.83 -10.39
CA SER A 123 13.42 -5.84 -10.59
C SER A 123 14.02 -4.42 -10.60
N TYR A 124 13.30 -3.42 -11.13
CA TYR A 124 13.75 -2.04 -11.17
C TYR A 124 13.71 -1.40 -9.79
N LEU A 125 12.67 -1.64 -9.01
CA LEU A 125 12.52 -1.17 -7.64
C LEU A 125 13.61 -1.77 -6.74
N LEU A 126 13.82 -3.09 -6.83
CA LEU A 126 14.88 -3.79 -6.08
C LEU A 126 16.27 -3.22 -6.42
N LYS A 127 16.57 -2.96 -7.70
CA LYS A 127 17.83 -2.35 -8.12
C LYS A 127 17.96 -0.87 -7.73
N CYS A 128 16.84 -0.16 -7.62
CA CYS A 128 16.82 1.25 -7.23
C CYS A 128 17.12 1.41 -5.73
N GLY A 129 16.55 0.55 -4.89
CA GLY A 129 16.80 0.53 -3.44
C GLY A 129 16.18 1.69 -2.65
N ALA A 130 15.77 2.78 -3.31
CA ALA A 130 15.17 3.94 -2.66
C ALA A 130 13.68 3.75 -2.33
N TYR A 131 13.00 2.81 -2.99
CA TYR A 131 11.57 2.55 -2.82
C TYR A 131 11.33 1.09 -2.49
N ASN A 132 10.47 0.83 -1.50
CA ASN A 132 10.10 -0.52 -1.11
C ASN A 132 9.21 -1.17 -2.19
N PRO A 133 9.65 -2.27 -2.84
CA PRO A 133 8.90 -2.90 -3.92
C PRO A 133 7.61 -3.59 -3.45
N VAL A 134 7.43 -3.79 -2.13
CA VAL A 134 6.15 -4.21 -1.54
C VAL A 134 5.04 -3.19 -1.82
N GLY A 135 5.37 -1.93 -2.11
CA GLY A 135 4.40 -0.93 -2.54
C GLY A 135 3.69 -1.32 -3.84
N MET A 136 4.41 -1.92 -4.80
CA MET A 136 3.81 -2.40 -6.04
C MET A 136 2.81 -3.53 -5.77
N LEU A 137 3.20 -4.52 -4.97
CA LEU A 137 2.32 -5.62 -4.55
C LEU A 137 1.06 -5.10 -3.87
N THR A 138 1.24 -4.24 -2.86
CA THR A 138 0.12 -3.71 -2.05
C THR A 138 -0.85 -2.89 -2.89
N PHE A 139 -0.35 -2.07 -3.82
CA PHE A 139 -1.19 -1.30 -4.73
C PHE A 139 -2.03 -2.21 -5.63
N MET A 140 -1.43 -3.26 -6.20
CA MET A 140 -2.13 -4.20 -7.07
C MET A 140 -3.19 -5.01 -6.32
N GLU A 141 -2.87 -5.52 -5.13
CA GLU A 141 -3.85 -6.18 -4.26
C GLU A 141 -5.01 -5.25 -3.90
N ARG A 142 -4.70 -3.97 -3.61
CA ARG A 142 -5.71 -2.99 -3.23
C ARG A 142 -6.67 -2.67 -4.35
N LEU A 143 -6.16 -2.39 -5.53
CA LEU A 143 -6.99 -2.22 -6.70
C LEU A 143 -7.83 -3.50 -6.96
N ALA A 144 -7.27 -4.71 -6.76
CA ALA A 144 -7.99 -5.98 -6.93
C ALA A 144 -9.24 -6.09 -6.06
N ALA A 145 -9.11 -5.72 -4.79
CA ALA A 145 -10.22 -5.74 -3.85
C ALA A 145 -11.27 -4.69 -4.19
N GLU A 146 -10.85 -3.49 -4.63
CA GLU A 146 -11.77 -2.44 -5.05
C GLU A 146 -12.63 -2.87 -6.25
N GLU A 147 -12.04 -3.53 -7.25
CA GLU A 147 -12.77 -4.06 -8.41
C GLU A 147 -13.83 -5.09 -7.99
N ARG A 148 -13.50 -6.02 -7.07
CA ARG A 148 -14.47 -7.00 -6.55
C ARG A 148 -15.64 -6.35 -5.81
N SER A 149 -15.45 -5.18 -5.24
CA SER A 149 -16.43 -4.48 -4.40
C SER A 149 -17.39 -3.56 -5.16
N ARG A 150 -17.10 -3.24 -6.43
CA ARG A 150 -17.92 -2.33 -7.25
C ARG A 150 -18.69 -3.10 -8.34
N PRO A 151 -19.93 -2.72 -8.67
CA PRO A 151 -20.64 -3.30 -9.80
C PRO A 151 -19.95 -2.91 -11.12
N GLN A 152 -19.23 -3.86 -11.72
CA GLN A 152 -18.71 -3.92 -13.10
C GLN A 152 -18.46 -2.57 -13.81
N ILE A 153 -17.67 -1.69 -13.21
CA ILE A 153 -16.95 -0.65 -13.95
C ILE A 153 -15.49 -0.97 -13.74
N THR A 154 -14.88 -1.64 -14.71
CA THR A 154 -13.45 -1.88 -14.74
C THR A 154 -12.77 -0.53 -14.61
N MET A 155 -12.11 -0.28 -13.48
CA MET A 155 -11.40 0.98 -13.24
C MET A 155 -10.41 1.24 -14.37
N GLY A 156 -10.16 2.51 -14.73
CA GLY A 156 -9.37 2.90 -15.91
C GLY A 156 -8.05 2.13 -16.09
N ILE A 157 -7.26 1.98 -15.02
CA ILE A 157 -6.00 1.21 -15.06
C ILE A 157 -6.21 -0.27 -15.41
N TYR A 158 -7.33 -0.90 -15.03
CA TYR A 158 -7.62 -2.30 -15.35
C TYR A 158 -8.26 -2.51 -16.72
N GLN A 159 -8.79 -1.46 -17.33
CA GLN A 159 -9.23 -1.51 -18.73
C GLN A 159 -8.02 -1.73 -19.64
N THR A 160 -6.88 -1.11 -19.30
CA THR A 160 -5.62 -1.23 -20.04
C THR A 160 -4.72 -2.35 -19.51
N HIS A 161 -4.75 -2.63 -18.20
CA HIS A 161 -3.88 -3.60 -17.53
C HIS A 161 -4.69 -4.67 -16.75
N PRO A 162 -5.15 -5.76 -17.37
CA PRO A 162 -5.96 -6.76 -16.69
C PRO A 162 -5.26 -7.35 -15.46
N LEU A 163 -5.93 -7.30 -14.31
CA LEU A 163 -5.44 -7.98 -13.12
C LEU A 163 -5.74 -9.48 -13.18
N SER A 164 -4.80 -10.29 -12.68
CA SER A 164 -5.05 -11.67 -12.30
C SER A 164 -4.47 -11.98 -10.91
N VAL A 165 -5.02 -13.00 -10.24
CA VAL A 165 -4.47 -13.53 -8.98
C VAL A 165 -3.03 -14.06 -9.20
N ASP A 166 -2.76 -14.60 -10.39
CA ASP A 166 -1.45 -15.12 -10.76
C ASP A 166 -0.38 -14.03 -10.80
N ARG A 167 -0.72 -12.81 -11.26
CA ARG A 167 0.19 -11.65 -11.27
C ARG A 167 0.60 -11.26 -9.86
N VAL A 168 -0.37 -11.11 -8.95
CA VAL A 168 -0.14 -10.79 -7.53
C VAL A 168 0.75 -11.86 -6.89
N THR A 169 0.45 -13.13 -7.15
CA THR A 169 1.22 -14.27 -6.64
C THR A 169 2.66 -14.25 -7.16
N ALA A 170 2.85 -14.00 -8.46
CA ALA A 170 4.17 -13.92 -9.08
C ALA A 170 5.03 -12.78 -8.51
N ILE A 171 4.42 -11.62 -8.22
CA ILE A 171 5.11 -10.52 -7.55
C ILE A 171 5.53 -10.92 -6.14
N ALA A 172 4.61 -11.50 -5.36
CA ALA A 172 4.91 -11.95 -4.00
C ALA A 172 6.04 -13.00 -3.97
N ASP A 173 6.01 -13.97 -4.87
CA ASP A 173 7.05 -14.99 -5.02
C ASP A 173 8.41 -14.38 -5.40
N GLN A 174 8.42 -13.39 -6.30
CA GLN A 174 9.65 -12.70 -6.68
C GLN A 174 10.23 -11.89 -5.51
N LEU A 175 9.39 -11.21 -4.73
CA LEU A 175 9.82 -10.48 -3.53
C LEU A 175 10.40 -11.44 -2.48
N ALA A 176 9.74 -12.58 -2.25
CA ALA A 176 10.20 -13.61 -1.34
C ALA A 176 11.54 -14.20 -1.80
N ALA A 177 11.69 -14.52 -3.09
CA ALA A 177 12.94 -15.00 -3.68
C ALA A 177 14.09 -13.99 -3.57
N ALA A 178 13.78 -12.69 -3.55
CA ALA A 178 14.74 -11.61 -3.32
C ALA A 178 15.04 -11.35 -1.83
N GLY A 179 14.45 -12.13 -0.90
CA GLY A 179 14.60 -11.94 0.55
C GLY A 179 13.91 -10.68 1.08
N THR A 180 12.95 -10.12 0.33
CA THR A 180 12.19 -8.95 0.77
C THR A 180 11.08 -9.36 1.72
N LEU A 181 11.11 -8.85 2.95
CA LEU A 181 10.01 -9.02 3.90
C LEU A 181 8.76 -8.29 3.37
N ILE A 182 7.67 -9.03 3.19
CA ILE A 182 6.37 -8.45 2.82
C ILE A 182 5.75 -7.80 4.05
N ASN A 183 6.11 -6.54 4.28
CA ASN A 183 5.52 -5.70 5.32
C ASN A 183 4.69 -4.58 4.69
N ARG A 184 3.37 -4.76 4.67
CA ARG A 184 2.44 -3.80 4.04
C ARG A 184 2.30 -2.51 4.85
N ARG A 185 2.47 -2.55 6.18
CA ARG A 185 2.49 -1.33 7.02
C ARG A 185 3.64 -0.38 6.69
N ALA A 186 4.71 -0.89 6.09
CA ALA A 186 5.84 -0.07 5.65
C ALA A 186 5.55 0.70 4.35
N VAL A 187 4.46 0.37 3.64
CA VAL A 187 4.14 0.96 2.33
C VAL A 187 2.72 1.50 2.24
N THR A 188 1.93 1.43 3.31
CA THR A 188 0.59 2.00 3.40
C THR A 188 0.45 2.90 4.62
N LYS A 189 -0.60 3.73 4.62
CA LYS A 189 -0.99 4.46 5.83
C LYS A 189 -1.75 3.52 6.75
N TRP A 190 -1.53 3.65 8.05
CA TRP A 190 -2.28 2.91 9.07
C TRP A 190 -2.34 3.75 10.34
N ASN A 191 -3.38 3.51 11.14
CA ASN A 191 -3.56 4.23 12.40
C ASN A 191 -2.75 3.53 13.49
N PRO A 192 -1.77 4.20 14.12
CA PRO A 192 -1.03 3.63 15.24
C PRO A 192 -1.93 3.46 16.47
N PRO A 193 -1.50 2.66 17.47
CA PRO A 193 -2.16 2.62 18.78
C PRO A 193 -2.22 4.02 19.41
N GLN A 194 -3.24 4.26 20.22
CA GLN A 194 -3.52 5.57 20.80
C GLN A 194 -3.88 5.46 22.27
N ILE A 195 -3.62 6.53 23.02
CA ILE A 195 -4.16 6.73 24.36
C ILE A 195 -5.31 7.73 24.27
N THR A 196 -6.46 7.38 24.84
CA THR A 196 -7.57 8.31 25.06
C THR A 196 -7.84 8.45 26.55
N GLU A 197 -8.33 9.62 26.96
CA GLU A 197 -8.80 9.85 28.33
C GLU A 197 -10.27 9.47 28.44
N GLY A 198 -10.65 8.92 29.59
CA GLY A 198 -12.02 8.52 29.88
C GLY A 198 -12.29 8.46 31.36
N ASN A 199 -13.47 7.94 31.72
CA ASN A 199 -13.84 7.72 33.11
C ASN A 199 -14.37 6.29 33.28
N LEU A 200 -13.94 5.62 34.35
CA LEU A 200 -14.55 4.38 34.83
C LEU A 200 -15.34 4.71 36.11
N GLY A 201 -16.65 4.92 35.96
CA GLY A 201 -17.46 5.57 36.99
C GLY A 201 -17.04 7.03 37.16
N GLU A 202 -16.65 7.41 38.39
CA GLU A 202 -16.12 8.74 38.70
C GLU A 202 -14.58 8.83 38.63
N GLN A 203 -13.90 7.70 38.39
CA GLN A 203 -12.44 7.68 38.35
C GLN A 203 -11.93 8.02 36.95
N PRO A 204 -11.02 9.00 36.79
CA PRO A 204 -10.36 9.26 35.53
C PRO A 204 -9.44 8.09 35.17
N VAL A 205 -9.48 7.68 33.92
CA VAL A 205 -8.69 6.58 33.36
C VAL A 205 -8.10 6.99 32.01
N GLN A 206 -7.04 6.29 31.61
CA GLN A 206 -6.56 6.26 30.23
C GLN A 206 -6.88 4.91 29.60
N VAL A 207 -7.13 4.93 28.30
CA VAL A 207 -7.44 3.74 27.50
C VAL A 207 -6.45 3.63 26.36
N LEU A 208 -5.67 2.56 26.35
CA LEU A 208 -4.87 2.14 25.21
C LEU A 208 -5.79 1.45 24.21
N SER A 209 -5.85 1.96 22.99
CA SER A 209 -6.66 1.40 21.91
C SER A 209 -5.84 1.15 20.65
N LEU A 210 -6.26 0.15 19.87
CA LEU A 210 -5.69 -0.17 18.57
C LEU A 210 -6.79 -0.60 17.60
N TRP A 211 -6.86 0.06 16.45
CA TRP A 211 -7.79 -0.24 15.35
C TRP A 211 -9.27 -0.37 15.74
N GLY A 212 -9.69 0.37 16.78
CA GLY A 212 -11.06 0.40 17.28
C GLY A 212 -11.35 -0.61 18.38
N GLN A 213 -10.32 -1.27 18.93
CA GLN A 213 -10.41 -2.10 20.13
C GLN A 213 -9.72 -1.40 21.30
N ASP A 214 -10.37 -1.39 22.45
CA ASP A 214 -9.76 -0.97 23.72
C ASP A 214 -8.95 -2.13 24.29
N LEU A 215 -7.63 -1.99 24.29
CA LEU A 215 -6.71 -3.02 24.73
C LEU A 215 -6.56 -3.02 26.26
N LEU A 216 -6.41 -1.85 26.86
CA LEU A 216 -6.17 -1.71 28.30
C LEU A 216 -6.73 -0.40 28.83
N THR A 217 -7.51 -0.47 29.91
CA THR A 217 -7.91 0.68 30.72
C THR A 217 -7.06 0.73 31.99
N PHE A 218 -6.45 1.88 32.29
CA PHE A 218 -5.54 2.03 33.42
C PHE A 218 -5.60 3.44 34.03
N ASN A 219 -5.37 3.56 35.34
CA ASN A 219 -5.30 4.84 36.06
C ASN A 219 -4.13 4.93 37.04
N TRP A 220 -3.17 4.03 36.90
CA TRP A 220 -2.00 3.94 37.76
C TRP A 220 -0.72 3.85 36.94
N ALA A 221 0.40 4.34 37.49
CA ALA A 221 1.72 4.28 36.86
C ALA A 221 2.77 3.73 37.84
N PRO A 222 3.77 2.97 37.35
CA PRO A 222 4.85 2.46 38.17
C PRO A 222 5.77 3.57 38.70
N PRO A 223 6.51 3.33 39.80
CA PRO A 223 7.49 4.29 40.31
C PRO A 223 8.47 4.73 39.22
N GLY A 224 8.72 6.03 39.12
CA GLY A 224 9.58 6.62 38.10
C GLY A 224 8.90 6.90 36.75
N SER A 225 7.57 6.68 36.65
CA SER A 225 6.74 7.06 35.51
C SER A 225 5.52 7.83 36.01
N ASP A 226 4.93 8.65 35.14
CA ASP A 226 3.55 9.12 35.29
C ASP A 226 2.59 8.35 34.34
N LEU A 227 1.29 8.67 34.40
CA LEU A 227 0.26 7.98 33.64
C LEU A 227 0.43 8.17 32.13
N ALA A 228 0.76 9.39 31.70
CA ALA A 228 0.98 9.71 30.29
C ALA A 228 2.20 8.97 29.75
N GLN A 229 3.33 9.01 30.46
CA GLN A 229 4.56 8.32 30.09
C GLN A 229 4.37 6.80 29.98
N ARG A 230 3.55 6.21 30.88
CA ARG A 230 3.19 4.79 30.80
C ARG A 230 2.44 4.49 29.51
N GLY A 231 1.43 5.30 29.19
CA GLY A 231 0.64 5.17 27.97
C GLY A 231 1.48 5.34 26.70
N GLU A 232 2.28 6.42 26.63
CA GLU A 232 3.19 6.72 25.53
C GLU A 232 4.21 5.60 25.29
N THR A 233 4.74 5.00 26.36
CA THR A 233 5.66 3.87 26.25
C THR A 233 5.00 2.66 25.57
N MET A 234 3.76 2.33 25.96
CA MET A 234 3.03 1.21 25.32
C MET A 234 2.71 1.53 23.85
N VAL A 235 2.26 2.76 23.57
CA VAL A 235 1.99 3.24 22.20
C VAL A 235 3.24 3.14 21.34
N GLN A 236 4.38 3.63 21.83
CA GLN A 236 5.65 3.63 21.08
C GLN A 236 6.10 2.19 20.77
N ARG A 237 6.14 1.30 21.77
CA ARG A 237 6.60 -0.08 21.58
C ARG A 237 5.69 -0.87 20.65
N LEU A 238 4.37 -0.73 20.79
CA LEU A 238 3.42 -1.34 19.85
C LEU A 238 3.60 -0.75 18.45
N THR A 239 3.74 0.56 18.31
CA THR A 239 3.96 1.21 17.01
C THR A 239 5.22 0.67 16.33
N ASP A 240 6.33 0.54 17.05
CA ASP A 240 7.59 0.04 16.51
C ASP A 240 7.50 -1.42 16.08
N LEU A 241 6.87 -2.27 16.90
CA LEU A 241 6.63 -3.68 16.55
C LEU A 241 5.76 -3.80 15.29
N LEU A 242 4.66 -3.05 15.23
CA LEU A 242 3.74 -3.06 14.11
C LEU A 242 4.40 -2.51 12.84
N ALA A 243 5.17 -1.43 12.94
CA ALA A 243 5.94 -0.83 11.85
C ALA A 243 7.01 -1.79 11.33
N ALA A 244 7.61 -2.61 12.20
CA ALA A 244 8.52 -3.68 11.83
C ALA A 244 7.82 -4.92 11.23
N GLY A 245 6.48 -4.89 11.10
CA GLY A 245 5.70 -5.95 10.49
C GLY A 245 5.37 -7.10 11.45
N ALA A 246 5.26 -6.83 12.75
CA ALA A 246 4.75 -7.83 13.70
C ALA A 246 3.30 -8.20 13.37
N GLU A 247 3.02 -9.50 13.36
CA GLU A 247 1.69 -10.06 13.18
C GLU A 247 1.08 -10.49 14.51
N GLY A 248 -0.25 -10.56 14.60
CA GLY A 248 -0.95 -10.81 15.87
C GLY A 248 -0.52 -12.10 16.59
N TRP A 249 -0.22 -13.16 15.84
CA TRP A 249 0.25 -14.43 16.38
C TRP A 249 1.64 -14.36 17.03
N GLU A 250 2.39 -13.27 16.84
CA GLU A 250 3.69 -13.05 17.48
C GLU A 250 3.55 -12.48 18.90
N PHE A 251 2.37 -11.98 19.28
CA PHE A 251 2.13 -11.37 20.59
C PHE A 251 1.69 -12.44 21.60
N ALA A 252 2.56 -12.71 22.58
CA ALA A 252 2.33 -13.73 23.60
C ALA A 252 2.24 -13.10 24.99
N GLY A 253 1.19 -13.45 25.73
CA GLY A 253 0.97 -13.05 27.11
C GLY A 253 1.61 -14.02 28.10
N ASN A 254 2.33 -13.49 29.09
CA ASN A 254 2.95 -14.27 30.17
C ASN A 254 2.67 -13.62 31.53
N LEU A 255 2.32 -14.44 32.53
CA LEU A 255 2.31 -14.01 33.93
C LEU A 255 3.74 -13.84 34.44
N THR A 256 3.93 -12.86 35.33
CA THR A 256 5.21 -12.54 35.97
C THR A 256 5.00 -12.32 37.45
N ASP A 257 6.08 -12.35 38.25
CA ASP A 257 6.00 -12.11 39.71
C ASP A 257 5.39 -10.74 40.07
N GLY A 258 5.44 -9.77 39.15
CA GLY A 258 4.94 -8.41 39.35
C GLY A 258 3.69 -8.04 38.54
N GLY A 259 2.99 -9.01 37.93
CA GLY A 259 1.82 -8.76 37.08
C GLY A 259 1.84 -9.63 35.82
N ALA A 260 1.68 -9.04 34.65
CA ALA A 260 1.77 -9.75 33.37
C ALA A 260 2.37 -8.88 32.27
N VAL A 261 2.85 -9.53 31.21
CA VAL A 261 3.43 -8.88 30.04
C VAL A 261 2.86 -9.51 28.78
N ILE A 262 2.65 -8.68 27.75
CA ILE A 262 2.46 -9.13 26.37
C ILE A 262 3.71 -8.74 25.61
N GLU A 263 4.38 -9.72 25.03
CA GLU A 263 5.65 -9.57 24.34
C GLU A 263 5.56 -10.04 22.91
N ALA A 264 6.30 -9.38 22.01
CA ALA A 264 6.52 -9.85 20.64
C ALA A 264 7.96 -9.55 20.25
N ARG A 265 8.62 -10.48 19.55
CA ARG A 265 10.02 -10.33 19.10
C ARG A 265 11.00 -9.92 20.20
N GLY A 266 10.79 -10.39 21.43
CA GLY A 266 11.63 -10.06 22.59
C GLY A 266 11.44 -8.65 23.15
N VAL A 267 10.39 -7.93 22.71
CA VAL A 267 10.03 -6.60 23.21
C VAL A 267 8.74 -6.70 24.01
N GLU A 268 8.73 -6.12 25.20
CA GLU A 268 7.53 -5.97 26.03
C GLU A 268 6.59 -4.90 25.45
N ALA A 269 5.59 -5.33 24.69
CA ALA A 269 4.63 -4.44 24.05
C ALA A 269 3.68 -3.78 25.05
N ILE A 270 3.13 -4.57 25.98
CA ILE A 270 2.16 -4.11 26.99
C ILE A 270 2.55 -4.73 28.33
N ARG A 271 2.66 -3.89 29.38
CA ARG A 271 2.84 -4.35 30.76
C ARG A 271 1.60 -4.07 31.59
N LEU A 272 1.11 -5.13 32.22
CA LEU A 272 -0.04 -5.17 33.10
C LEU A 272 0.44 -5.26 34.55
N TYR A 273 -0.05 -4.37 35.40
CA TYR A 273 0.25 -4.31 36.82
C TYR A 273 -0.95 -4.75 37.66
N PRO A 274 -0.75 -5.25 38.89
CA PRO A 274 -1.84 -5.65 39.79
C PRO A 274 -2.92 -4.57 39.98
N GLN A 275 -2.54 -3.29 39.88
CA GLN A 275 -3.43 -2.14 39.95
C GLN A 275 -4.42 -2.10 38.78
N ASP A 276 -4.04 -2.55 37.59
CA ASP A 276 -4.95 -2.61 36.43
C ASP A 276 -6.03 -3.70 36.64
N ALA A 277 -5.60 -4.86 37.15
CA ALA A 277 -6.52 -5.96 37.47
C ALA A 277 -7.46 -5.57 38.62
N SER A 278 -6.94 -4.87 39.62
CA SER A 278 -7.72 -4.32 40.74
C SER A 278 -8.73 -3.26 40.28
N LEU A 279 -8.35 -2.39 39.33
CA LEU A 279 -9.25 -1.40 38.72
C LEU A 279 -10.46 -2.05 38.05
N ARG A 280 -10.25 -3.20 37.40
CA ARG A 280 -11.30 -3.99 36.75
C ARG A 280 -12.05 -4.94 37.69
N GLY A 281 -11.51 -5.20 38.89
CA GLY A 281 -12.07 -6.16 39.83
C GLY A 281 -11.92 -7.63 39.41
N VAL A 282 -10.91 -7.94 38.60
CA VAL A 282 -10.67 -9.29 38.05
C VAL A 282 -9.29 -9.83 38.43
N PRO A 283 -9.06 -11.16 38.40
CA PRO A 283 -7.72 -11.72 38.54
C PRO A 283 -6.77 -11.30 37.42
N MET A 284 -5.46 -11.25 37.69
CA MET A 284 -4.44 -10.90 36.69
C MET A 284 -4.46 -11.81 35.44
N SER A 285 -4.74 -13.10 35.63
CA SER A 285 -4.88 -14.07 34.52
C SER A 285 -6.07 -13.77 33.61
N GLU A 286 -7.15 -13.27 34.18
CA GLU A 286 -8.34 -12.88 33.43
C GLU A 286 -8.08 -11.58 32.65
N LEU A 287 -7.50 -10.56 33.30
CA LEU A 287 -7.07 -9.34 32.62
C LEU A 287 -6.12 -9.64 31.46
N LEU A 288 -5.09 -10.47 31.67
CA LEU A 288 -4.17 -10.86 30.59
C LEU A 288 -4.92 -11.48 29.40
N THR A 289 -5.86 -12.39 29.68
CA THR A 289 -6.67 -13.04 28.65
C THR A 289 -7.52 -12.02 27.88
N GLU A 290 -8.15 -11.06 28.56
CA GLU A 290 -8.92 -10.00 27.93
C GLU A 290 -8.07 -9.12 27.01
N VAL A 291 -6.88 -8.68 27.47
CA VAL A 291 -5.99 -7.84 26.64
C VAL A 291 -5.51 -8.61 25.40
N GLN A 292 -5.20 -9.91 25.53
CA GLN A 292 -4.85 -10.75 24.38
C GLN A 292 -6.01 -10.87 23.38
N GLN A 293 -7.23 -11.11 23.86
CA GLN A 293 -8.42 -11.19 22.99
C GLN A 293 -8.74 -9.85 22.30
N ALA A 294 -8.56 -8.73 23.00
CA ALA A 294 -8.72 -7.40 22.42
C ALA A 294 -7.68 -7.15 21.33
N LEU A 295 -6.43 -7.57 21.54
CA LEU A 295 -5.36 -7.48 20.56
C LEU A 295 -5.65 -8.34 19.32
N ASP A 296 -6.07 -9.60 19.50
CA ASP A 296 -6.50 -10.48 18.42
C ASP A 296 -7.64 -9.87 17.60
N SER A 297 -8.61 -9.28 18.29
CA SER A 297 -9.74 -8.56 17.68
C SER A 297 -9.29 -7.33 16.90
N ALA A 298 -8.24 -6.64 17.37
CA ALA A 298 -7.66 -5.51 16.66
C ALA A 298 -7.02 -5.97 15.35
N PHE A 299 -6.17 -7.00 15.38
CA PHE A 299 -5.56 -7.56 14.16
C PHE A 299 -6.60 -8.11 13.19
N PHE A 300 -7.67 -8.73 13.69
CA PHE A 300 -8.79 -9.15 12.86
C PHE A 300 -9.47 -7.95 12.17
N THR A 301 -9.73 -6.87 12.92
CA THR A 301 -10.30 -5.63 12.38
C THR A 301 -9.39 -5.00 11.32
N GLU A 302 -8.08 -5.01 11.55
CA GLU A 302 -7.11 -4.52 10.58
C GLU A 302 -7.17 -5.33 9.28
N ARG A 303 -7.20 -6.67 9.35
CA ARG A 303 -7.31 -7.54 8.17
C ARG A 303 -8.61 -7.32 7.39
N LEU A 304 -9.72 -7.04 8.07
CA LEU A 304 -10.98 -6.71 7.40
C LEU A 304 -10.95 -5.33 6.70
N LYS A 305 -10.26 -4.36 7.30
CA LYS A 305 -10.18 -2.98 6.76
C LYS A 305 -9.11 -2.86 5.67
N ARG A 306 -8.04 -3.65 5.74
CA ARG A 306 -7.05 -3.77 4.68
C ARG A 306 -7.72 -4.36 3.45
N ARG A 307 -7.81 -3.55 2.41
CA ARG A 307 -8.42 -3.93 1.13
C ARG A 307 -7.42 -4.74 0.29
N TYR A 308 -6.65 -5.66 0.85
CA TYR A 308 -5.69 -6.48 0.09
C TYR A 308 -5.60 -7.89 0.66
#